data_AF-A0A9D2K3W6-F1
#
_entry.id   AF-A0A9D2K3W6-F1
#
_cell.length_a   1.000
_cell.length_b   1.000
_cell.length_c   1.000
_cell.angle_alpha   90.00
_cell.angle_beta   90.00
_cell.angle_gamma   90.00
#
_symmetry.space_group_name_H-M   'P 1'
#
loop_
_entity.id
_entity.type
_entity.pdbx_description
1 polymer ?
#
loop_
_entity_poly.entity_id
_entity_poly.type
_entity_poly.pdbx_seq_one_letter_code
_entity_poly.pdbx_strand_id
1 'polypeptide(L)'
;QLFQLLFSIPFALLRNTMNIANNPVGLDATVAWYGFGFFLYAVFNLAFFTAFYKSGYKVGKSFILAAIPMVFLMAAIEATSYIPALAWMDSYQPEHLLMQLPILIVGIVCYGVLVPFAYRISAKRFEKVDL
;
A
#
# COMPACT_ATOMS: atom_id res chain seq x y z
N GLN A 1 3.42 -9.37 4.28
CA GLN A 1 3.13 -7.93 4.06
C GLN A 1 3.28 -7.15 5.37
N LEU A 2 2.45 -7.39 6.40
CA LEU A 2 2.57 -6.69 7.70
C LEU A 2 3.96 -6.80 8.36
N PHE A 3 4.59 -7.98 8.32
CA PHE A 3 5.93 -8.18 8.91
C PHE A 3 7.02 -7.36 8.20
N GLN A 4 6.94 -7.21 6.87
CA GLN A 4 7.89 -6.38 6.11
C GLN A 4 7.75 -4.91 6.51
N LEU A 5 6.52 -4.45 6.67
CA LEU A 5 6.22 -3.09 7.10
C LEU A 5 6.69 -2.83 8.54
N LEU A 6 6.54 -3.82 9.42
CA LEU A 6 7.03 -3.74 10.80
C LEU A 6 8.56 -3.68 10.86
N PHE A 7 9.23 -4.46 10.02
CA PHE A 7 10.68 -4.53 9.96
C PHE A 7 11.31 -3.26 9.37
N SER A 8 10.59 -2.50 8.53
CA SER A 8 11.09 -1.23 7.99
C SER A 8 11.00 -0.06 8.98
N ILE A 9 10.17 -0.15 10.03
CA ILE A 9 10.03 0.89 11.06
C ILE A 9 11.37 1.27 11.72
N PRO A 10 12.18 0.33 12.24
CA PRO A 10 13.46 0.68 12.87
C PRO A 10 14.44 1.34 11.88
N PHE A 11 14.42 0.95 10.61
CA PHE A 11 15.25 1.57 9.57
C PHE A 11 14.78 3.00 9.22
N ALA A 12 13.47 3.23 9.17
CA ALA A 12 12.90 4.55 8.96
C ALA A 12 13.23 5.50 10.14
N LEU A 13 13.16 4.99 11.37
CA LEU A 13 13.55 5.74 12.57
C LEU A 13 15.05 6.05 12.59
N LEU A 14 15.91 5.07 12.28
CA LEU A 14 17.36 5.28 12.15
C LEU A 14 17.68 6.37 11.13
N ARG A 15 17.04 6.33 9.96
CA ARG A 15 17.22 7.36 8.94
C ARG A 15 16.83 8.75 9.42
N ASN A 16 15.70 8.87 10.12
CA ASN A 16 15.27 10.13 10.73
C ASN A 16 16.30 10.64 11.77
N THR A 17 16.83 9.75 12.62
CA THR A 17 17.86 10.14 13.60
C THR A 17 19.19 10.54 12.97
N MET A 18 19.52 10.02 11.78
CA MET A 18 20.75 10.36 11.06
C MET A 18 20.61 11.57 10.14
N ASN A 19 19.42 12.22 10.09
CA ASN A 19 19.15 13.44 9.32
C ASN A 19 19.60 13.36 7.85
N ILE A 20 19.43 12.16 7.25
CA ILE A 20 19.81 11.90 5.87
C ILE A 20 18.89 12.70 4.95
N ALA A 21 19.48 13.39 3.96
CA ALA A 21 18.73 14.18 2.98
C ALA A 21 17.60 13.38 2.31
N ASN A 22 16.52 14.09 1.98
CA ASN A 22 15.35 13.51 1.32
C ASN A 22 15.71 12.86 -0.01
N ASN A 23 15.00 11.78 -0.35
CA ASN A 23 15.24 11.04 -1.57
C ASN A 23 14.79 11.85 -2.81
N PRO A 24 15.68 12.09 -3.80
CA PRO A 24 15.32 12.89 -4.98
C PRO A 24 14.44 12.15 -6.00
N VAL A 25 14.22 10.85 -5.82
CA VAL A 25 13.52 9.99 -6.80
C VAL A 25 12.14 9.53 -6.29
N GLY A 26 11.72 9.92 -5.08
CA GLY A 26 10.46 9.47 -4.51
C GLY A 26 10.20 9.94 -3.09
N LEU A 27 9.06 9.56 -2.55
CA LEU A 27 8.71 9.84 -1.16
C LEU A 27 9.62 9.08 -0.20
N ASP A 28 10.10 9.76 0.83
CA ASP A 28 10.79 9.15 1.93
C ASP A 28 9.89 8.22 2.75
N ALA A 29 10.50 7.41 3.62
CA ALA A 29 9.80 6.51 4.55
C ALA A 29 9.07 7.27 5.69
N THR A 30 8.19 8.21 5.33
CA THR A 30 7.35 9.00 6.23
C THR A 30 6.03 8.29 6.56
N VAL A 31 5.26 8.85 7.50
CA VAL A 31 3.96 8.28 7.92
C VAL A 31 2.97 8.19 6.76
N ALA A 32 3.00 9.15 5.82
CA ALA A 32 2.21 9.09 4.60
C ALA A 32 2.61 7.90 3.71
N TRP A 33 3.91 7.62 3.57
CA TRP A 33 4.41 6.48 2.80
C TRP A 33 3.90 5.14 3.34
N TYR A 34 3.89 4.98 4.67
CA TYR A 34 3.28 3.81 5.31
C TYR A 34 1.78 3.69 5.03
N GLY A 35 1.03 4.81 5.06
CA GLY A 35 -0.38 4.85 4.71
C GLY A 35 -0.66 4.40 3.27
N PHE A 36 0.14 4.88 2.31
CA PHE A 36 0.08 4.41 0.93
C PHE A 36 0.46 2.95 0.80
N GLY A 37 1.45 2.47 1.55
CA GLY A 37 1.84 1.06 1.60
C GLY A 37 0.67 0.16 2.02
N PHE A 38 -0.07 0.54 3.06
CA PHE A 38 -1.28 -0.18 3.46
C PHE A 38 -2.36 -0.18 2.37
N PHE A 39 -2.57 0.97 1.72
CA PHE A 39 -3.53 1.08 0.62
C PHE A 39 -3.15 0.22 -0.59
N LEU A 40 -1.88 0.26 -1.00
CA LEU A 40 -1.32 -0.59 -2.06
C LEU A 40 -1.50 -2.06 -1.74
N TYR A 41 -1.19 -2.48 -0.51
CA TYR A 41 -1.43 -3.86 -0.07
C TYR A 41 -2.91 -4.21 -0.08
N ALA A 42 -3.81 -3.30 0.29
CA ALA A 42 -5.25 -3.53 0.27
C ALA A 42 -5.75 -3.80 -1.16
N VAL A 43 -5.36 -2.94 -2.11
CA VAL A 43 -5.74 -3.06 -3.52
C VAL A 43 -5.12 -4.30 -4.15
N PHE A 44 -3.84 -4.57 -3.88
CA PHE A 44 -3.15 -5.76 -4.38
C PHE A 44 -3.83 -7.03 -3.88
N ASN A 45 -4.13 -7.13 -2.58
CA ASN A 45 -4.84 -8.30 -2.04
C ASN A 45 -6.22 -8.45 -2.67
N LEU A 46 -6.97 -7.36 -2.83
CA LEU A 46 -8.29 -7.43 -3.47
C LEU A 46 -8.19 -7.92 -4.92
N ALA A 47 -7.30 -7.34 -5.72
CA ALA A 47 -7.08 -7.75 -7.10
C ALA A 47 -6.57 -9.20 -7.20
N PHE A 48 -5.63 -9.58 -6.33
CA PHE A 48 -5.05 -10.92 -6.29
C PHE A 48 -6.08 -11.98 -5.88
N PHE A 49 -6.79 -11.80 -4.77
CA PHE A 49 -7.79 -12.75 -4.31
C PHE A 49 -8.96 -12.89 -5.30
N THR A 50 -9.43 -11.78 -5.87
CA THR A 50 -10.53 -11.83 -6.85
C THR A 50 -10.13 -12.51 -8.16
N ALA A 51 -8.89 -12.31 -8.63
CA ALA A 51 -8.36 -12.99 -9.82
C ALA A 51 -8.02 -14.47 -9.55
N PHE A 52 -7.44 -14.77 -8.39
CA PHE A 52 -7.02 -16.12 -7.99
C PHE A 52 -8.20 -17.08 -7.93
N TYR A 53 -9.25 -16.69 -7.20
CA TYR A 53 -10.45 -17.51 -7.05
C TYR A 53 -11.31 -17.57 -8.32
N LYS A 54 -11.15 -16.61 -9.26
CA LYS A 54 -11.80 -16.69 -10.59
C LYS A 54 -11.11 -17.71 -11.51
N SER A 55 -9.79 -17.89 -11.39
CA SER A 55 -9.02 -18.77 -12.29
C SER A 55 -8.76 -20.17 -11.71
N GLY A 56 -9.16 -20.45 -10.47
CA GLY A 56 -9.20 -21.77 -9.84
C GLY A 56 -7.83 -22.38 -9.46
N TYR A 57 -6.79 -22.26 -10.28
CA TYR A 57 -5.52 -22.99 -10.07
C TYR A 57 -4.25 -22.28 -10.58
N LYS A 58 -4.35 -21.11 -11.22
CA LYS A 58 -3.20 -20.39 -11.81
C LYS A 58 -2.80 -19.16 -11.00
N VAL A 59 -2.05 -19.39 -9.92
CA VAL A 59 -1.49 -18.35 -9.02
C VAL A 59 -0.75 -17.27 -9.81
N GLY A 60 0.12 -17.67 -10.76
CA GLY A 60 0.97 -16.73 -11.51
C GLY A 60 0.20 -15.74 -12.39
N LYS A 61 -0.86 -16.19 -13.09
CA LYS A 61 -1.68 -15.28 -13.90
C LYS A 61 -2.43 -14.26 -13.05
N SER A 62 -2.89 -14.69 -11.87
CA SER A 62 -3.62 -13.84 -10.93
C SER A 62 -2.70 -12.80 -10.30
N PHE A 63 -1.44 -13.17 -10.06
CA PHE A 63 -0.40 -12.25 -9.61
C PHE A 63 -0.11 -11.16 -10.66
N ILE A 64 0.08 -11.53 -11.94
CA ILE A 64 0.34 -10.54 -13.00
C ILE A 64 -0.86 -9.58 -13.14
N LEU A 65 -2.08 -10.10 -13.08
CA LEU A 65 -3.28 -9.28 -13.18
C LEU A 65 -3.42 -8.31 -11.99
N ALA A 66 -3.03 -8.75 -10.78
CA ALA A 66 -2.98 -7.90 -9.60
C ALA A 66 -1.80 -6.91 -9.59
N ALA A 67 -0.70 -7.24 -10.27
CA ALA A 67 0.48 -6.38 -10.39
C ALA A 67 0.22 -5.14 -11.27
N ILE A 68 -0.66 -5.24 -12.28
CA ILE A 68 -1.00 -4.10 -13.15
C ILE A 68 -1.50 -2.89 -12.35
N PRO A 69 -2.62 -2.96 -11.58
CA PRO A 69 -3.10 -1.82 -10.81
C PRO A 69 -2.11 -1.39 -9.72
N MET A 70 -1.31 -2.33 -9.20
CA MET A 70 -0.27 -2.03 -8.22
C MET A 70 0.82 -1.12 -8.81
N VAL A 71 1.32 -1.42 -10.00
CA VAL A 71 2.33 -0.59 -10.68
C VAL A 71 1.80 0.80 -10.99
N PHE A 72 0.55 0.92 -11.45
CA PHE A 72 -0.07 2.23 -11.69
C PHE A 72 -0.20 3.06 -10.41
N LEU A 73 -0.64 2.45 -9.31
CA LEU A 73 -0.73 3.12 -8.01
C LEU A 73 0.65 3.54 -7.49
N MET A 74 1.65 2.67 -7.64
CA MET A 74 3.02 2.98 -7.24
C MET A 74 3.56 4.16 -8.04
N ALA A 75 3.38 4.17 -9.37
CA ALA A 75 3.78 5.29 -10.22
C ALA A 75 3.07 6.60 -9.84
N ALA A 76 1.79 6.55 -9.44
CA ALA A 76 1.06 7.72 -8.99
C ALA A 76 1.58 8.26 -7.63
N ILE A 77 1.97 7.37 -6.71
CA ILE A 77 2.57 7.75 -5.42
C ILE A 77 3.95 8.37 -5.65
N GLU A 78 4.77 7.79 -6.52
CA GLU A 78 6.06 8.37 -6.91
C GLU A 78 5.86 9.74 -7.57
N ALA A 79 4.89 9.88 -8.48
CA ALA A 79 4.55 11.16 -9.12
C ALA A 79 4.14 12.25 -8.12
N THR A 80 3.59 11.86 -6.97
CA THR A 80 3.19 12.79 -5.90
C THR A 80 4.41 13.53 -5.31
N SER A 81 5.59 12.89 -5.28
CA SER A 81 6.83 13.51 -4.79
C SER A 81 7.31 14.68 -5.66
N TYR A 82 6.96 14.69 -6.95
CA TYR A 82 7.31 15.75 -7.89
C TYR A 82 6.37 16.96 -7.81
N ILE A 83 5.26 16.85 -7.08
CA ILE A 83 4.28 17.93 -6.94
C ILE A 83 4.65 18.77 -5.71
N PRO A 84 5.10 20.04 -5.89
CA PRO A 84 5.54 20.87 -4.77
C PRO A 84 4.42 21.17 -3.75
N ALA A 85 3.15 21.09 -4.16
CA ALA A 85 2.00 21.22 -3.27
C ALA A 85 1.85 20.04 -2.28
N LEU A 86 2.54 18.92 -2.52
CA LEU A 86 2.52 17.69 -1.71
C LEU A 86 3.86 17.47 -0.97
N ALA A 87 4.78 18.44 -1.04
CA ALA A 87 6.07 18.38 -0.35
C ALA A 87 5.95 18.24 1.18
N TRP A 88 4.81 18.64 1.76
CA TRP A 88 4.50 18.41 3.18
C TRP A 88 4.38 16.93 3.56
N MET A 89 4.16 16.04 2.59
CA MET A 89 4.11 14.58 2.81
C MET A 89 5.50 13.95 2.92
N ASP A 90 6.52 14.68 2.47
CA ASP A 90 7.93 14.29 2.53
C ASP A 90 8.69 15.03 3.66
N SER A 91 7.97 15.82 4.46
CA SER A 91 8.54 16.62 5.54
C SER A 91 8.49 15.88 6.88
N TYR A 92 9.58 15.96 7.64
CA TYR A 92 9.72 15.38 8.99
C TYR A 92 9.31 16.32 10.11
N GLN A 93 8.71 17.47 9.79
CA GLN A 93 8.24 18.40 10.83
C GLN A 93 7.09 17.75 11.61
N PRO A 94 7.07 17.90 12.95
CA PRO A 94 6.06 17.27 13.82
C PRO A 94 4.61 17.69 13.46
N GLU A 95 4.43 18.89 12.93
CA GLU A 95 3.13 19.41 12.46
C GLU A 95 2.64 18.67 11.20
N HIS A 96 3.55 18.35 10.29
CA HIS A 96 3.25 17.60 9.07
C HIS A 96 3.05 16.11 9.36
N LEU A 97 3.76 15.54 10.33
CA LEU A 97 3.52 14.18 10.83
C LEU A 97 2.07 13.98 11.32
N LEU A 98 1.52 14.98 12.02
CA LEU A 98 0.12 14.96 12.46
C LEU A 98 -0.87 15.05 11.28
N MET A 99 -0.55 15.84 10.25
CA MET A 99 -1.34 15.89 9.00
C MET A 99 -1.25 14.60 8.17
N GLN A 100 -0.18 13.82 8.29
CA GLN A 100 -0.01 12.54 7.60
C GLN A 100 -0.70 11.36 8.31
N LEU A 101 -0.94 11.48 9.62
CA LEU A 101 -1.63 10.48 10.43
C LEU A 101 -3.01 10.06 9.89
N PRO A 102 -3.91 10.97 9.42
CA PRO A 102 -5.17 10.56 8.81
C PRO A 102 -4.97 9.74 7.53
N ILE A 103 -3.92 9.98 6.74
CA ILE A 103 -3.59 9.16 5.55
C ILE A 103 -3.26 7.73 5.98
N LEU A 104 -2.47 7.57 7.05
CA LEU A 104 -2.16 6.27 7.63
C LEU A 104 -3.44 5.55 8.11
N ILE A 105 -4.30 6.26 8.85
CA ILE A 105 -5.57 5.69 9.35
C ILE A 105 -6.45 5.26 8.19
N VAL A 106 -6.60 6.08 7.15
CA VAL A 106 -7.38 5.73 5.95
C VAL A 106 -6.78 4.50 5.27
N GLY A 107 -5.45 4.42 5.14
CA GLY A 107 -4.76 3.24 4.60
C GLY A 107 -5.06 1.97 5.40
N ILE A 108 -4.98 2.03 6.73
CA ILE A 108 -5.27 0.91 7.64
C ILE A 108 -6.75 0.51 7.56
N VAL A 109 -7.67 1.46 7.58
CA VAL A 109 -9.12 1.20 7.47
C VAL A 109 -9.43 0.55 6.12
N CYS A 110 -8.90 1.09 5.02
CA CYS A 110 -9.02 0.48 3.71
C CYS A 110 -8.47 -0.94 3.70
N TYR A 111 -7.29 -1.19 4.27
CA TYR A 111 -6.74 -2.54 4.39
C TYR A 111 -7.65 -3.48 5.18
N GLY A 112 -8.13 -3.02 6.35
CA GLY A 112 -9.03 -3.78 7.21
C GLY A 112 -10.40 -4.09 6.61
N VAL A 113 -10.90 -3.26 5.69
CA VAL A 113 -12.20 -3.45 5.01
C VAL A 113 -12.06 -4.22 3.69
N LEU A 114 -11.10 -3.86 2.85
CA LEU A 114 -10.94 -4.47 1.53
C LEU A 114 -10.50 -5.94 1.61
N VAL A 115 -9.69 -6.32 2.60
CA VAL A 115 -9.22 -7.70 2.76
C VAL A 115 -10.37 -8.68 3.07
N PRO A 116 -11.22 -8.48 4.11
CA PRO A 116 -12.36 -9.36 4.35
C PRO A 116 -13.43 -9.27 3.26
N PHE A 117 -13.57 -8.11 2.60
CA PHE A 117 -14.48 -7.97 1.47
C PHE A 117 -14.01 -8.78 0.25
N ALA A 118 -12.72 -8.74 -0.06
CA ALA A 118 -12.10 -9.57 -1.09
C ALA A 118 -12.27 -11.07 -0.76
N TYR A 119 -12.06 -11.45 0.50
CA TYR A 119 -12.28 -12.82 0.95
C TYR A 119 -13.75 -13.27 0.76
N ARG A 120 -14.73 -12.44 1.12
CA ARG A 120 -16.16 -12.75 0.91
C ARG A 120 -16.51 -12.90 -0.57
N ILE A 121 -15.97 -12.05 -1.45
CA ILE A 121 -16.19 -12.16 -2.90
C ILE A 121 -15.56 -13.44 -3.44
N SER A 122 -14.35 -13.75 -3.00
CA SER A 122 -13.62 -14.95 -3.38
C SER A 122 -14.33 -16.23 -2.94
N ALA A 123 -14.84 -16.28 -1.70
CA ALA A 123 -15.62 -17.41 -1.20
C ALA A 123 -16.88 -17.68 -2.04
N LYS A 124 -17.66 -16.63 -2.35
CA LYS A 124 -18.86 -16.75 -3.19
C LYS A 124 -18.57 -17.19 -4.63
N ARG A 125 -17.38 -16.86 -5.16
CA ARG A 125 -16.95 -17.29 -6.50
C ARG A 125 -16.44 -18.72 -6.50
N PHE A 126 -15.82 -19.17 -5.42
CA PHE A 126 -15.39 -20.56 -5.26
C PHE A 126 -16.58 -21.52 -5.24
N GLU A 127 -17.62 -21.23 -4.45
CA GLU A 127 -18.87 -22.02 -4.42
C GLU A 127 -19.52 -22.16 -5.81
N LYS A 128 -19.31 -21.18 -6.70
CA LYS A 128 -19.90 -21.16 -8.04
C LYS A 128 -19.10 -21.95 -9.09
N VAL A 129 -17.87 -22.34 -8.77
CA VAL A 129 -16.99 -23.14 -9.64
C VAL A 129 -16.96 -24.60 -9.18
N ASP A 130 -17.26 -24.86 -7.90
CA ASP A 130 -17.42 -26.21 -7.33
C ASP A 130 -18.80 -26.85 -7.60
N LEU A 131 -19.75 -26.10 -8.19
CA LEU A 131 -21.07 -26.56 -8.67
C LEU A 131 -21.07 -26.76 -10.19
#